data_AF-A0A7D9J0M6-F1
#
_entry.id   AF-A0A7D9J0M6-F1
#
_cell.length_a   1.000
_cell.length_b   1.000
_cell.length_c   1.000
_cell.angle_alpha   90.00
_cell.angle_beta   90.00
_cell.angle_gamma   90.00
#
_symmetry.space_group_name_H-M   'P 1'
#
loop_
_entity.id
_entity.type
_entity.pdbx_description
1 polymer ?
#
loop_
_entity_poly.entity_id
_entity_poly.type
_entity_poly.pdbx_seq_one_letter_code
_entity_poly.pdbx_strand_id
1 'polypeptide(L)'
;MPWKRRKSYTKMELEKYQYSIEYTLCCFITFSSDYIRPFPVFKGILLAILIGFLLGYFIPKCDEDNQNWMPQSNASKNYEADLLAVLDSKAIENISRTFSSVPHLAASPRDVEMAGIIERLWKQYGFEVELPTYEVLLSYPKKNTSNKVQIINQTGHTTFE
;
A
#
# COMPACT_ATOMS: atom_id res chain seq x y z
N MET A 1 -26.01 -5.99 -5.13
CA MET A 1 -25.72 -4.66 -5.72
C MET A 1 -24.45 -4.78 -6.56
N PRO A 2 -24.48 -4.54 -7.87
CA PRO A 2 -23.33 -4.80 -8.74
C PRO A 2 -22.45 -3.57 -8.93
N TRP A 3 -21.16 -3.87 -8.98
CA TRP A 3 -20.00 -2.99 -9.10
C TRP A 3 -19.72 -2.66 -10.58
N LYS A 4 -19.52 -1.38 -10.95
CA LYS A 4 -18.93 -1.00 -12.26
C LYS A 4 -18.44 0.45 -12.30
N ARG A 5 -17.12 0.65 -12.48
CA ARG A 5 -16.54 1.73 -13.30
C ARG A 5 -15.09 1.39 -13.66
N ARG A 6 -14.87 0.86 -14.87
CA ARG A 6 -13.55 0.92 -15.54
C ARG A 6 -13.57 2.15 -16.44
N LYS A 7 -12.69 3.12 -16.18
CA LYS A 7 -12.42 4.24 -17.10
C LYS A 7 -11.51 3.70 -18.21
N SER A 8 -11.96 3.83 -19.46
CA SER A 8 -11.27 3.40 -20.67
C SER A 8 -10.77 4.63 -21.41
N TYR A 9 -9.53 5.02 -21.14
CA TYR A 9 -8.71 5.94 -21.93
C TYR A 9 -7.32 5.29 -21.90
N THR A 10 -6.62 4.95 -22.99
CA THR A 10 -5.87 5.90 -23.84
C THR A 10 -5.20 5.14 -25.01
N LYS A 11 -5.97 4.61 -25.97
CA LYS A 11 -5.35 4.07 -27.22
C LYS A 11 -5.17 5.14 -28.30
N MET A 12 -6.06 6.13 -28.34
CA MET A 12 -6.04 7.21 -29.34
C MET A 12 -4.92 8.24 -29.14
N GLU A 13 -4.37 8.41 -27.93
CA GLU A 13 -3.31 9.41 -27.72
C GLU A 13 -1.92 8.93 -28.15
N LEU A 14 -1.65 7.63 -28.09
CA LEU A 14 -0.33 7.08 -28.43
C LEU A 14 -0.01 7.18 -29.93
N GLU A 15 -1.01 7.02 -30.80
CA GLU A 15 -0.83 7.12 -32.26
C GLU A 15 -0.46 8.55 -32.70
N LYS A 16 -0.92 9.58 -31.97
CA LYS A 16 -0.60 10.98 -32.27
C LYS A 16 0.86 11.32 -31.94
N TYR A 17 1.41 10.74 -30.87
CA TYR A 17 2.81 10.93 -30.51
C TYR A 17 3.76 10.24 -31.50
N GLN A 18 3.41 9.04 -31.95
CA GLN A 18 4.25 8.28 -32.86
C GLN A 18 4.36 8.96 -34.24
N TYR A 19 3.27 9.57 -34.71
CA TYR A 19 3.28 10.37 -35.94
C TYR A 19 4.15 11.63 -35.81
N SER A 20 4.12 12.33 -34.67
CA SER A 20 4.91 13.56 -34.50
C SER A 20 6.43 13.32 -34.45
N ILE A 21 6.88 12.15 -33.99
CA ILE A 21 8.32 11.82 -33.88
C ILE A 21 8.92 11.57 -35.27
N GLU A 22 8.19 10.89 -36.17
CA GLU A 22 8.66 10.58 -37.54
C GLU A 22 8.90 11.85 -38.36
N TYR A 23 8.02 12.85 -38.28
CA TYR A 23 8.20 14.13 -39.00
C TYR A 23 9.35 14.96 -38.46
N THR A 24 9.62 14.89 -37.15
CA THR A 24 10.72 15.67 -36.54
C THR A 24 12.08 15.07 -36.91
N LEU A 25 12.19 13.73 -36.98
CA LEU A 25 13.42 13.04 -37.41
C LEU A 25 13.73 13.26 -38.91
N CYS A 26 12.71 13.33 -39.76
CA CYS A 26 12.90 13.55 -41.20
C CYS A 26 13.37 14.99 -41.51
N CYS A 27 12.93 15.99 -40.73
CA CYS A 27 13.43 17.36 -40.86
C CYS A 27 14.89 17.53 -40.42
N PHE A 28 15.38 16.76 -39.45
CA PHE A 28 16.78 16.85 -39.03
C PHE A 28 17.76 16.24 -40.04
N ILE A 29 17.39 15.17 -40.73
CA ILE A 29 18.28 14.46 -41.65
C ILE A 29 18.42 15.20 -42.98
N THR A 30 17.39 15.95 -43.40
CA THR A 30 17.38 16.65 -44.70
C THR A 30 17.99 18.06 -44.68
N PHE A 31 18.18 18.68 -43.51
CA PHE A 31 18.83 19.99 -43.41
C PHE A 31 20.38 19.91 -43.40
N SER A 32 20.97 18.71 -43.35
CA SER A 32 22.43 18.53 -43.28
C SER A 32 23.09 18.36 -44.66
N SER A 33 22.42 18.71 -45.76
CA SER A 33 22.89 18.35 -47.11
C SER A 33 23.41 19.49 -47.98
N ASP A 34 23.65 20.71 -47.48
CA ASP A 34 24.33 21.72 -48.29
C ASP A 34 25.36 22.57 -47.49
N TYR A 35 26.62 22.30 -47.79
CA TYR A 35 27.75 23.25 -47.78
C TYR A 35 28.09 23.99 -46.48
N ILE A 36 28.62 23.29 -45.47
CA ILE A 36 29.53 23.90 -44.47
C ILE A 36 30.67 22.93 -44.18
N ARG A 37 31.92 23.38 -44.34
CA ARG A 37 33.14 22.60 -44.03
C ARG A 37 32.99 22.01 -42.61
N PRO A 38 33.25 20.71 -42.37
CA PRO A 38 32.96 20.09 -41.07
C PRO A 38 33.82 20.67 -39.93
N PHE A 39 35.01 21.19 -40.26
CA PHE A 39 36.00 21.65 -39.28
C PHE A 39 35.51 22.80 -38.34
N PRO A 40 34.90 23.89 -38.82
CA PRO A 40 34.34 24.92 -37.94
C PRO A 40 33.09 24.46 -37.19
N VAL A 41 32.27 23.58 -37.77
CA VAL A 41 31.02 23.10 -37.14
C VAL A 41 31.32 22.20 -35.95
N PHE A 42 32.23 21.23 -36.11
CA PHE A 42 32.64 20.37 -35.01
C PHE A 42 33.29 21.15 -33.86
N LYS A 43 34.08 22.18 -34.18
CA LYS A 43 34.67 23.08 -33.16
C LYS A 43 33.61 23.91 -32.45
N GLY A 44 32.60 24.40 -33.17
CA GLY A 44 31.46 25.11 -32.59
C GLY A 44 30.64 24.24 -31.65
N ILE A 45 30.37 22.99 -32.04
CA ILE A 45 29.66 22.02 -31.19
C ILE A 45 30.46 21.69 -29.93
N LEU A 46 31.77 21.44 -30.07
CA LEU A 46 32.64 21.17 -28.92
C LEU A 46 32.66 22.35 -27.93
N LEU A 47 32.72 23.58 -28.45
CA LEU A 47 32.69 24.80 -27.64
C LEU A 47 31.34 24.96 -26.91
N ALA A 48 30.22 24.69 -27.60
CA ALA A 48 28.88 24.76 -27.00
C ALA A 48 28.69 23.72 -25.88
N ILE A 49 29.22 22.50 -26.03
CA ILE A 49 29.21 21.48 -24.98
C ILE A 49 30.02 21.92 -23.78
N LEU A 50 31.20 22.51 -24.00
CA LEU A 50 32.09 22.94 -22.93
C LEU A 50 31.51 24.12 -22.15
N ILE A 51 30.87 25.08 -22.85
CA ILE A 51 30.14 26.19 -22.23
C ILE A 51 28.90 25.67 -21.49
N GLY A 52 28.14 24.73 -22.06
CA GLY A 52 26.99 24.13 -21.40
C GLY A 52 27.37 23.35 -20.14
N PHE A 53 28.52 22.66 -20.15
CA PHE A 53 29.05 21.96 -18.98
C PHE A 53 29.50 22.95 -17.89
N LEU A 54 30.18 24.04 -18.26
CA LEU A 54 30.56 25.10 -17.32
C LEU A 54 29.33 25.76 -16.70
N LEU A 55 28.34 26.15 -17.51
CA LEU A 55 27.10 26.73 -17.01
C LEU A 55 26.34 25.74 -16.11
N GLY A 56 26.24 24.47 -16.50
CA GLY A 56 25.57 23.43 -15.69
C GLY A 56 26.29 23.11 -14.38
N TYR A 57 27.63 23.15 -14.35
CA TYR A 57 28.43 22.89 -13.16
C TYR A 57 28.36 24.02 -12.14
N PHE A 58 28.22 25.27 -12.60
CA PHE A 58 28.14 26.45 -11.75
C PHE A 58 26.71 26.92 -11.45
N ILE A 59 25.68 26.27 -11.99
CA ILE A 59 24.32 26.45 -11.48
C ILE A 59 24.31 25.82 -10.08
N PRO A 60 24.17 26.61 -9.00
CA PRO A 60 23.97 26.04 -7.68
C PRO A 60 22.74 25.14 -7.75
N LYS A 61 22.81 23.95 -7.14
CA LYS A 61 21.59 23.18 -6.90
C LYS A 61 20.66 24.12 -6.15
N CYS A 62 19.51 24.43 -6.73
CA CYS A 62 18.45 25.05 -5.95
C CYS A 62 18.16 24.04 -4.85
N ASP A 63 18.62 24.32 -3.63
CA ASP A 63 18.04 23.69 -2.46
C ASP A 63 16.54 23.97 -2.56
N GLU A 64 15.72 22.93 -2.36
CA GLU A 64 14.25 22.99 -2.41
C GLU A 64 13.64 23.84 -1.28
N ASP A 65 14.31 24.92 -0.87
CA ASP A 65 13.93 25.78 0.23
C ASP A 65 13.55 27.16 -0.32
N ASN A 66 12.51 27.24 -1.17
CA ASN A 66 11.62 28.43 -1.33
C ASN A 66 10.58 28.27 -2.45
N GLN A 67 9.62 27.34 -2.31
CA GLN A 67 8.27 27.53 -2.88
C GLN A 67 7.29 27.88 -1.76
N ASN A 68 7.32 29.16 -1.37
CA ASN A 68 6.40 29.76 -0.42
C ASN A 68 5.18 30.38 -1.16
N TRP A 69 4.41 29.55 -1.87
CA TRP A 69 3.08 29.89 -2.42
C TRP A 69 1.98 28.91 -1.95
N MET A 70 2.28 28.09 -0.96
CA MET A 70 1.28 27.48 -0.08
C MET A 70 1.56 28.03 1.31
N PRO A 71 0.53 28.38 2.12
CA PRO A 71 0.77 28.64 3.53
C PRO A 71 1.42 27.39 4.09
N GLN A 72 2.70 27.49 4.42
CA GLN A 72 3.45 26.46 5.10
C GLN A 72 2.75 26.26 6.44
N SER A 73 1.89 25.25 6.50
CA SER A 73 1.35 24.77 7.75
C SER A 73 2.54 24.23 8.54
N ASN A 74 3.12 25.10 9.36
CA ASN A 74 4.15 24.78 10.33
C ASN A 74 3.54 23.88 11.43
N ALA A 75 3.21 22.64 11.05
CA ALA A 75 2.84 21.50 11.87
C ALA A 75 2.29 20.39 10.95
N SER A 76 3.05 19.94 9.95
CA SER A 76 2.89 18.56 9.50
C SER A 76 3.37 17.70 10.68
N LYS A 77 2.49 17.47 11.66
CA LYS A 77 2.75 16.51 12.74
C LYS A 77 3.07 15.19 12.04
N ASN A 78 4.26 14.66 12.31
CA ASN A 78 4.69 13.38 11.79
C ASN A 78 3.97 12.27 12.57
N TYR A 79 2.64 12.23 12.48
CA TYR A 79 1.79 11.25 13.17
C TYR A 79 2.22 9.81 12.86
N GLU A 80 2.79 9.58 11.67
CA GLU A 80 3.36 8.30 11.30
C GLU A 80 4.55 7.92 12.19
N ALA A 81 5.51 8.82 12.39
CA ALA A 81 6.65 8.59 13.26
C ALA A 81 6.22 8.44 14.73
N ASP A 82 5.29 9.28 15.18
CA ASP A 82 4.73 9.21 16.54
C ASP A 82 3.98 7.90 16.78
N LEU A 83 3.21 7.41 15.80
CA LEU A 83 2.49 6.14 15.88
C LEU A 83 3.45 4.96 15.90
N LEU A 84 4.45 4.96 15.02
CA LEU A 84 5.48 3.91 14.99
C LEU A 84 6.29 3.87 16.30
N ALA A 85 6.52 5.02 16.94
CA ALA A 85 7.21 5.09 18.22
C ALA A 85 6.41 4.48 19.39
N VAL A 86 5.07 4.44 19.29
CA VAL A 86 4.18 3.81 20.29
C VAL A 86 4.10 2.29 20.12
N LEU A 87 4.43 1.75 18.94
CA LEU A 87 4.37 0.32 18.68
C LEU A 87 5.54 -0.42 19.35
N ASP A 88 5.24 -1.13 20.43
CA ASP A 88 6.19 -2.04 21.08
C ASP A 88 5.90 -3.51 20.73
N SER A 89 6.90 -4.17 20.14
CA SER A 89 6.84 -5.60 19.82
C SER A 89 6.61 -6.49 21.05
N LYS A 90 7.16 -6.12 22.21
CA LYS A 90 7.03 -6.92 23.43
C LYS A 90 5.62 -6.82 24.01
N ALA A 91 5.02 -5.64 23.98
CA ALA A 91 3.62 -5.43 24.31
C ALA A 91 2.70 -6.28 23.41
N ILE A 92 2.92 -6.28 22.10
CA ILE A 92 2.14 -7.11 21.15
C ILE A 92 2.28 -8.60 21.46
N GLU A 93 3.51 -9.07 21.74
CA GLU A 93 3.76 -10.46 22.12
C GLU A 93 2.97 -10.84 23.40
N ASN A 94 3.01 -9.99 24.43
CA ASN A 94 2.31 -10.23 25.69
C ASN A 94 0.79 -10.25 25.51
N ILE A 95 0.23 -9.33 24.71
CA ILE A 95 -1.20 -9.31 24.38
C ILE A 95 -1.58 -10.60 23.64
N SER A 96 -0.80 -10.98 22.63
CA SER A 96 -1.04 -12.19 21.85
C SER A 96 -1.02 -13.46 22.72
N ARG A 97 -0.02 -13.60 23.59
CA ARG A 97 0.08 -14.70 24.56
C ARG A 97 -1.12 -14.73 25.51
N THR A 98 -1.56 -13.57 25.99
CA THR A 98 -2.71 -13.47 26.90
C THR A 98 -4.00 -13.89 26.19
N PHE A 99 -4.20 -13.41 24.95
CA PHE A 99 -5.43 -13.64 24.20
C PHE A 99 -5.54 -15.09 23.72
N SER A 100 -4.41 -15.72 23.38
CA SER A 100 -4.36 -17.11 22.90
C SER A 100 -4.24 -18.17 24.00
N SER A 101 -4.08 -17.77 25.27
CA SER A 101 -3.82 -18.70 26.38
C SER A 101 -4.93 -19.73 26.65
N VAL A 102 -6.18 -19.36 26.36
CA VAL A 102 -7.37 -20.19 26.60
C VAL A 102 -8.32 -20.05 25.41
N PRO A 103 -8.93 -21.14 24.90
CA PRO A 103 -9.92 -21.06 23.84
C PRO A 103 -11.10 -20.14 24.22
N HIS A 104 -11.36 -19.13 23.39
CA HIS A 104 -12.43 -18.15 23.57
C HIS A 104 -13.46 -18.29 22.43
N LEU A 105 -14.13 -19.45 22.39
CA LEU A 105 -15.17 -19.70 21.39
C LEU A 105 -16.31 -18.68 21.57
N ALA A 106 -16.91 -18.21 20.47
CA ALA A 106 -18.00 -17.22 20.52
C ALA A 106 -19.06 -17.61 21.56
N ALA A 107 -19.51 -16.65 22.37
CA ALA A 107 -20.49 -16.83 23.46
C ALA A 107 -20.08 -17.85 24.57
N SER A 108 -18.82 -18.30 24.60
CA SER A 108 -18.30 -19.04 25.73
C SER A 108 -18.02 -18.12 26.93
N PRO A 109 -17.95 -18.64 28.17
CA PRO A 109 -17.61 -17.83 29.33
C PRO A 109 -16.26 -17.08 29.17
N ARG A 110 -15.29 -17.72 28.52
CA ARG A 110 -13.97 -17.12 28.27
C ARG A 110 -14.04 -15.97 27.27
N ASP A 111 -14.91 -16.06 26.26
CA ASP A 111 -15.13 -15.00 25.28
C ASP A 111 -15.72 -13.74 25.92
N VAL A 112 -16.69 -13.91 26.82
CA VAL A 112 -17.27 -12.81 27.61
C VAL A 112 -16.21 -12.17 28.52
N GLU A 113 -15.37 -12.98 29.18
CA GLU A 113 -14.25 -12.47 29.98
C GLU A 113 -13.26 -11.69 29.13
N MET A 114 -12.93 -12.18 27.93
CA MET A 114 -12.03 -11.53 26.98
C MET A 114 -12.57 -10.16 26.55
N ALA A 115 -13.87 -10.08 26.26
CA ALA A 115 -14.54 -8.83 25.92
C ALA A 115 -14.40 -7.80 27.05
N GLY A 116 -14.55 -8.22 28.32
CA GLY A 116 -14.31 -7.35 29.48
C GLY A 116 -12.84 -6.98 29.73
N ILE A 117 -11.88 -7.79 29.26
CA ILE A 117 -10.45 -7.40 29.26
C ILE A 117 -10.22 -6.28 28.24
N ILE A 118 -10.73 -6.44 27.01
CA ILE A 118 -10.59 -5.44 25.95
C ILE A 118 -11.27 -4.13 26.35
N GLU A 119 -12.48 -4.20 26.90
CA GLU A 119 -13.22 -3.03 27.39
C GLU A 119 -12.40 -2.22 28.40
N ARG A 120 -11.80 -2.91 29.39
CA ARG A 120 -10.96 -2.26 30.41
C ARG A 120 -9.71 -1.65 29.81
N LEU A 121 -9.02 -2.33 28.90
CA LEU A 121 -7.82 -1.81 28.24
C LEU A 121 -8.15 -0.54 27.43
N TRP A 122 -9.24 -0.56 26.67
CA TRP A 122 -9.63 0.59 25.86
C TRP A 122 -10.08 1.79 26.71
N LYS A 123 -10.79 1.55 27.81
CA LYS A 123 -11.09 2.60 28.80
C LYS A 123 -9.81 3.19 29.40
N GLN A 124 -8.80 2.36 29.68
CA GLN A 124 -7.50 2.83 30.18
C GLN A 124 -6.75 3.70 29.15
N TYR A 125 -6.92 3.43 27.85
CA TYR A 125 -6.36 4.27 26.79
C TYR A 125 -7.13 5.58 26.56
N GLY A 126 -8.23 5.79 27.27
CA GLY A 126 -9.03 7.03 27.21
C GLY A 126 -10.14 7.00 26.15
N PHE A 127 -10.48 5.83 25.62
CA PHE A 127 -11.63 5.69 24.72
C PHE A 127 -12.94 5.63 25.49
N GLU A 128 -14.00 6.16 24.89
CA GLU A 128 -15.37 5.84 25.25
C GLU A 128 -15.70 4.46 24.67
N VAL A 129 -16.12 3.52 25.53
CA VAL A 129 -16.26 2.11 25.16
C VAL A 129 -17.60 1.58 25.59
N GLU A 130 -18.28 0.90 24.66
CA GLU A 130 -19.52 0.18 24.87
C GLU A 130 -19.32 -1.32 24.63
N LEU A 131 -20.15 -2.15 25.27
CA LEU A 131 -20.13 -3.61 25.10
C LEU A 131 -21.52 -4.13 24.70
N PRO A 132 -21.98 -3.87 23.46
CA PRO A 132 -23.32 -4.25 23.02
C PRO A 132 -23.44 -5.77 22.89
N THR A 133 -24.59 -6.30 23.30
CA THR A 133 -24.92 -7.74 23.24
C THR A 133 -26.02 -8.01 22.23
N TYR A 134 -25.89 -9.10 21.48
CA TYR A 134 -26.89 -9.54 20.51
C TYR A 134 -27.25 -11.01 20.72
N GLU A 135 -28.53 -11.31 20.58
CA GLU A 135 -29.02 -12.69 20.57
C GLU A 135 -28.95 -13.21 19.14
N VAL A 136 -28.00 -14.11 18.89
CA VAL A 136 -27.77 -14.73 17.58
C VAL A 136 -27.79 -16.25 17.70
N LEU A 137 -28.25 -16.91 16.64
CA LEU A 137 -28.23 -18.38 16.59
C LEU A 137 -26.82 -18.87 16.31
N LEU A 138 -26.25 -19.61 17.27
CA LEU A 138 -24.93 -20.24 17.17
C LEU A 138 -25.06 -21.77 17.05
N SER A 139 -24.05 -22.41 16.46
CA SER A 139 -24.02 -23.85 16.25
C SER A 139 -22.79 -24.45 16.92
N TYR A 140 -23.00 -25.49 17.74
CA TYR A 140 -21.95 -26.20 18.46
C TYR A 140 -22.13 -27.73 18.34
N PRO A 141 -21.04 -28.50 18.39
CA PRO A 141 -21.14 -29.94 18.55
C PRO A 141 -21.80 -30.29 19.88
N LYS A 142 -22.53 -31.40 19.91
CA LYS A 142 -23.12 -31.93 21.15
C LYS A 142 -22.02 -32.47 22.06
N LYS A 143 -21.94 -31.96 23.30
CA LYS A 143 -20.89 -32.32 24.27
C LYS A 143 -20.77 -33.83 24.53
N ASN A 144 -21.89 -34.55 24.55
CA ASN A 144 -21.94 -35.97 24.91
C ASN A 144 -21.98 -36.89 23.68
N THR A 145 -22.03 -36.36 22.47
CA THR A 145 -22.08 -37.15 21.23
C THR A 145 -21.13 -36.52 20.21
N SER A 146 -19.93 -37.08 20.11
CA SER A 146 -18.96 -36.62 19.12
C SER A 146 -19.48 -36.86 17.71
N ASN A 147 -19.20 -35.92 16.82
CA ASN A 147 -19.33 -36.15 15.39
C ASN A 147 -18.29 -37.19 14.98
N LYS A 148 -18.69 -38.15 14.15
CA LYS A 148 -17.83 -39.22 13.64
C LYS A 148 -18.01 -39.35 12.14
N VAL A 149 -16.94 -39.75 11.45
CA VAL A 149 -16.96 -40.16 10.03
C VAL A 149 -16.51 -41.61 10.01
N GLN A 150 -17.26 -42.48 9.36
CA GLN A 150 -17.00 -43.92 9.35
C GLN A 150 -17.14 -44.47 7.93
N ILE A 151 -16.31 -45.44 7.58
CA ILE A 151 -16.48 -46.22 6.35
C ILE A 151 -17.32 -47.46 6.71
N ILE A 152 -18.46 -47.61 6.03
CA ILE A 152 -19.37 -48.74 6.22
C ILE A 152 -19.35 -49.64 4.98
N ASN A 153 -19.39 -50.95 5.18
CA ASN A 153 -19.54 -51.91 4.09
C ASN A 153 -21.02 -52.07 3.68
N GLN A 154 -21.28 -52.91 2.68
CA GLN A 154 -22.63 -53.18 2.17
C GLN A 154 -23.57 -53.81 3.21
N THR A 155 -23.03 -54.41 4.29
CA THR A 155 -23.81 -55.02 5.37
C THR A 155 -24.03 -54.08 6.56
N GLY A 156 -23.57 -52.82 6.49
CA GLY A 156 -23.73 -51.82 7.54
C GLY A 156 -22.74 -51.93 8.69
N HIS A 157 -21.72 -52.79 8.57
CA HIS A 157 -20.64 -52.88 9.54
C HIS A 157 -19.52 -51.89 9.22
N THR A 158 -18.99 -51.25 10.27
CA THR A 158 -17.90 -50.28 10.16
C THR A 158 -16.58 -51.00 9.85
N THR A 159 -15.92 -50.61 8.77
CA THR A 159 -14.60 -51.14 8.37
C THR A 159 -13.45 -50.22 8.77
N PHE A 160 -13.73 -48.94 9.04
CA PHE A 160 -12.76 -47.96 9.53
C PHE A 160 -13.48 -46.84 10.30
N GLU A 161 -12.91 -46.44 11.45
CA GLU A 161 -13.37 -45.32 12.31
C GLU A 161 -12.34 -44.19 12.38
#